data_AF-A0A7W4G0L1-F1
#
_entry.id   AF-A0A7W4G0L1-F1
#
_cell.length_a   1.000
_cell.length_b   1.000
_cell.length_c   1.000
_cell.angle_alpha   90.00
_cell.angle_beta   90.00
_cell.angle_gamma   90.00
#
_symmetry.space_group_name_H-M   'P 1'
#
loop_
_entity.id
_entity.type
_entity.pdbx_description
1 polymer ?
#
loop_
_entity_poly.entity_id
_entity_poly.type
_entity_poly.pdbx_seq_one_letter_code
_entity_poly.pdbx_strand_id
1 'polypeptide(L)'
;MLTTNVAAQDYYAPQNWDITNSFTIESGDRMYITADSKVTLENSARLIVAKGAELIVEAGATVTFDIKSRIDVRGEWLIAQGVTIQSGSGVQFNIY
;
A
#
# COMPACT_ATOMS: atom_id res chain seq x y z
N MET A 1 25.53 18.19 -13.64
CA MET A 1 24.63 17.05 -13.40
C MET A 1 23.49 17.54 -12.53
N LEU A 2 22.28 17.63 -13.07
CA LEU A 2 21.09 17.93 -12.26
C LEU A 2 20.67 16.63 -11.59
N THR A 3 21.09 16.43 -10.34
CA THR A 3 20.39 15.51 -9.44
C THR A 3 19.05 16.17 -9.15
N THR A 4 17.99 15.73 -9.83
CA THR A 4 16.63 16.00 -9.37
C THR A 4 16.49 15.29 -8.03
N ASN A 5 16.71 16.05 -6.96
CA ASN A 5 16.35 15.64 -5.62
C ASN A 5 14.83 15.63 -5.62
N VAL A 6 14.21 14.54 -6.06
CA VAL A 6 12.75 14.38 -5.95
C VAL A 6 12.54 14.26 -4.45
N ALA A 7 12.07 15.35 -3.84
CA ALA A 7 11.77 15.35 -2.42
C ALA A 7 10.76 14.22 -2.17
N ALA A 8 10.99 13.45 -1.10
CA ALA A 8 10.03 12.49 -0.57
C ALA A 8 8.61 13.07 -0.63
N GLN A 9 7.69 12.37 -1.29
CA GLN A 9 6.30 12.80 -1.38
C GLN A 9 5.43 11.97 -0.46
N ASP A 10 4.53 12.65 0.24
CA ASP A 10 3.46 12.04 1.01
C ASP A 10 2.20 11.98 0.12
N TYR A 11 1.69 10.78 -0.10
CA TYR A 11 0.43 10.53 -0.81
C TYR A 11 -0.63 10.03 0.16
N TYR A 12 -1.89 10.35 -0.12
CA TYR A 12 -3.02 9.92 0.68
C TYR A 12 -3.97 9.11 -0.21
N ALA A 13 -4.31 7.91 0.23
CA ALA A 13 -5.30 7.08 -0.45
C ALA A 13 -6.64 7.84 -0.50
N PRO A 14 -7.36 7.79 -1.63
CA PRO A 14 -8.76 8.17 -1.66
C PRO A 14 -9.58 7.36 -0.65
N GLN A 15 -10.70 7.91 -0.18
CA GLN A 15 -11.56 7.24 0.79
C GLN A 15 -12.02 5.84 0.31
N ASN A 16 -12.28 5.68 -0.99
CA ASN A 16 -12.47 4.37 -1.61
C ASN A 16 -11.52 4.29 -2.79
N TRP A 17 -10.65 3.28 -2.81
CA TRP A 17 -9.66 3.13 -3.86
C TRP A 17 -9.47 1.69 -4.26
N ASP A 18 -9.81 1.39 -5.52
CA ASP A 18 -9.62 0.08 -6.12
C ASP A 18 -8.37 0.09 -6.99
N ILE A 19 -7.36 -0.67 -6.57
CA ILE A 19 -6.14 -0.93 -7.31
C ILE A 19 -6.41 -2.11 -8.23
N THR A 20 -6.67 -1.83 -9.52
CA THR A 20 -7.08 -2.83 -10.51
C THR A 20 -5.93 -3.55 -11.20
N ASN A 21 -4.74 -2.94 -11.24
CA ASN A 21 -3.56 -3.49 -11.89
C ASN A 21 -2.38 -3.51 -10.92
N SER A 22 -1.50 -2.52 -11.01
CA SER A 22 -0.33 -2.41 -10.14
C SER A 22 -0.15 -0.99 -9.67
N PHE A 23 0.15 -0.83 -8.38
CA PHE A 23 0.54 0.44 -7.79
C PHE A 23 1.88 0.28 -7.07
N THR A 24 2.77 1.24 -7.26
CA THR A 24 4.09 1.27 -6.62
C THR A 24 4.20 2.53 -5.78
N ILE A 25 4.60 2.37 -4.53
CA ILE A 25 5.09 3.46 -3.69
C ILE A 25 6.60 3.51 -3.91
N GLU A 26 7.08 4.59 -4.54
CA GLU A 26 8.47 4.72 -4.98
C GLU A 26 9.41 5.00 -3.81
N SER A 27 10.70 4.72 -4.01
CA SER A 27 11.73 4.92 -2.98
C SER A 27 11.72 6.36 -2.46
N GLY A 28 11.63 6.52 -1.14
CA GLY A 28 11.59 7.80 -0.45
C GLY A 28 10.17 8.36 -0.26
N ASP A 29 9.16 7.80 -0.94
CA ASP A 29 7.78 8.24 -0.80
C ASP A 29 7.06 7.51 0.34
N ARG A 30 5.99 8.14 0.83
CA ARG A 30 5.09 7.56 1.82
C ARG A 30 3.66 7.56 1.30
N MET A 31 2.94 6.47 1.53
CA MET A 31 1.53 6.37 1.24
C MET A 31 0.73 6.13 2.52
N TYR A 32 -0.22 7.02 2.79
CA TYR A 32 -1.11 6.93 3.94
C TYR A 32 -2.46 6.39 3.48
N ILE A 33 -2.87 5.27 4.06
CA ILE A 33 -4.25 4.81 4.06
C ILE A 33 -4.86 5.29 5.38
N THR A 34 -5.55 6.43 5.31
CA THR A 34 -6.04 7.15 6.48
C THR A 34 -7.26 6.48 7.10
N ALA A 35 -7.61 6.89 8.32
CA ALA A 35 -8.82 6.46 9.01
C ALA A 35 -10.06 6.53 8.08
N ASP A 36 -10.94 5.53 8.20
CA ASP A 36 -12.15 5.35 7.39
C ASP A 36 -11.95 5.13 5.87
N SER A 37 -10.69 5.11 5.39
CA SER A 37 -10.39 4.73 4.00
C SER A 37 -10.55 3.23 3.78
N LYS A 38 -11.01 2.88 2.58
CA LYS A 38 -11.17 1.51 2.09
C LYS A 38 -10.35 1.33 0.83
N VAL A 39 -9.31 0.51 0.91
CA VAL A 39 -8.45 0.20 -0.24
C VAL A 39 -8.64 -1.25 -0.62
N THR A 40 -8.99 -1.50 -1.87
CA THR A 40 -9.12 -2.85 -2.43
C THR A 40 -7.99 -3.09 -3.41
N LEU A 41 -7.22 -4.15 -3.22
CA LEU A 41 -6.39 -4.72 -4.28
C LEU A 41 -7.25 -5.77 -4.97
N GLU A 42 -7.66 -5.48 -6.20
CA GLU A 42 -8.54 -6.34 -6.99
C GLU A 42 -7.84 -7.64 -7.40
N ASN A 43 -8.61 -8.54 -8.02
CA ASN A 43 -8.11 -9.84 -8.46
C ASN A 43 -6.78 -9.74 -9.23
N SER A 44 -5.75 -10.43 -8.73
CA SER A 44 -4.40 -10.47 -9.30
C SER A 44 -3.68 -9.11 -9.36
N ALA A 45 -4.21 -8.08 -8.72
CA ALA A 45 -3.56 -6.78 -8.61
C ALA A 45 -2.34 -6.82 -7.67
N ARG A 46 -1.45 -5.84 -7.83
CA ARG A 46 -0.17 -5.80 -7.12
C ARG A 46 0.08 -4.45 -6.46
N LEU A 47 0.39 -4.46 -5.18
CA LEU A 47 0.94 -3.31 -4.45
C LEU A 47 2.42 -3.54 -4.17
N ILE A 48 3.25 -2.57 -4.52
CA ILE A 48 4.71 -2.65 -4.32
C ILE A 48 5.11 -1.50 -3.41
N VAL A 49 5.71 -1.83 -2.27
CA VAL A 49 6.40 -0.86 -1.40
C VAL A 49 7.89 -0.97 -1.72
N ALA A 50 8.43 0.00 -2.47
CA ALA A 50 9.83 -0.01 -2.85
C ALA A 50 10.75 0.08 -1.63
N LYS A 51 12.02 -0.29 -1.80
CA LYS A 51 13.03 -0.12 -0.75
C LYS A 51 13.14 1.36 -0.39
N GLY A 52 13.06 1.68 0.90
CA GLY A 52 13.07 3.06 1.39
C GLY A 52 11.76 3.82 1.22
N ALA A 53 10.68 3.14 0.81
CA ALA A 53 9.32 3.66 0.81
C ALA A 53 8.54 3.19 2.04
N GLU A 54 7.46 3.88 2.39
CA GLU A 54 6.62 3.53 3.53
C GLU A 54 5.15 3.42 3.11
N LEU A 55 4.50 2.32 3.48
CA LEU A 55 3.05 2.17 3.48
C LEU A 55 2.54 2.27 4.91
N ILE A 56 1.76 3.30 5.20
CA ILE A 56 1.25 3.61 6.53
C ILE A 56 -0.27 3.41 6.53
N VAL A 57 -0.77 2.53 7.37
CA VAL A 57 -2.20 2.24 7.50
C VAL A 57 -2.67 2.70 8.87
N GLU A 58 -3.50 3.74 8.89
CA GLU A 58 -3.97 4.37 10.11
C GLU A 58 -5.15 3.64 10.75
N ALA A 59 -5.36 3.85 12.05
CA ALA A 59 -6.44 3.22 12.80
C ALA A 59 -7.82 3.50 12.15
N GLY A 60 -8.65 2.46 12.03
CA GLY A 60 -9.97 2.56 11.40
C GLY A 60 -9.97 2.36 9.88
N ALA A 61 -8.81 2.30 9.23
CA ALA A 61 -8.72 1.95 7.82
C ALA A 61 -9.05 0.46 7.57
N THR A 62 -9.54 0.17 6.36
CA THR A 62 -9.73 -1.19 5.84
C THR A 62 -8.92 -1.39 4.57
N VAL A 63 -8.13 -2.45 4.52
CA VAL A 63 -7.42 -2.89 3.32
C VAL A 63 -7.86 -4.31 2.97
N THR A 64 -8.44 -4.47 1.78
CA THR A 64 -8.94 -5.73 1.26
C THR A 64 -8.04 -6.20 0.12
N PHE A 65 -7.48 -7.39 0.28
CA PHE A 65 -6.74 -8.09 -0.76
C PHE A 65 -7.67 -9.12 -1.39
N ASP A 66 -8.14 -8.90 -2.61
CA ASP A 66 -9.01 -9.86 -3.30
C ASP A 66 -8.20 -11.05 -3.86
N ILE A 67 -8.85 -11.97 -4.57
CA ILE A 67 -8.30 -13.23 -5.07
C ILE A 67 -6.97 -13.03 -5.81
N LYS A 68 -5.94 -13.80 -5.40
CA LYS A 68 -4.59 -13.80 -6.03
C LYS A 68 -3.89 -12.43 -6.08
N SER A 69 -4.43 -11.42 -5.40
CA SER A 69 -3.74 -10.14 -5.27
C SER A 69 -2.49 -10.30 -4.40
N ARG A 70 -1.58 -9.34 -4.52
CA ARG A 70 -0.25 -9.47 -3.93
C ARG A 70 0.25 -8.13 -3.43
N ILE A 71 0.87 -8.14 -2.25
CA ILE A 71 1.74 -7.07 -1.80
C ILE A 71 3.19 -7.54 -1.70
N ASP A 72 4.10 -6.69 -2.16
CA ASP A 72 5.54 -6.85 -2.00
C ASP A 72 6.12 -5.69 -1.22
N VAL A 73 6.58 -5.98 -0.01
CA VAL A 73 7.14 -4.98 0.90
C VAL A 73 8.66 -5.13 0.94
N ARG A 74 9.36 -4.21 0.29
CA ARG A 74 10.83 -4.05 0.37
C ARG A 74 11.25 -2.84 1.21
N GLY A 75 10.30 -1.94 1.46
CA GLY A 75 10.42 -0.84 2.42
C GLY A 75 9.72 -1.20 3.71
N GLU A 76 8.95 -0.28 4.27
CA GLU A 76 8.22 -0.49 5.50
C GLU A 76 6.72 -0.58 5.26
N TRP A 77 6.06 -1.49 5.99
CA TRP A 77 4.61 -1.54 6.07
C TRP A 77 4.20 -1.39 7.53
N LEU A 78 3.70 -0.20 7.87
CA LEU A 78 3.35 0.23 9.21
C LEU A 78 1.83 0.15 9.37
N ILE A 79 1.37 -0.65 10.32
CA ILE A 79 -0.06 -0.91 10.55
C ILE A 79 -0.41 -0.48 11.98
N ALA A 80 -1.28 0.52 12.11
CA ALA A 80 -1.76 0.98 13.40
C ALA A 80 -2.73 -0.02 14.05
N GLN A 81 -2.88 0.08 15.38
CA GLN A 81 -3.92 -0.66 16.09
C GLN A 81 -5.31 -0.25 15.59
N GLY A 82 -6.19 -1.22 15.33
CA GLY A 82 -7.56 -0.97 14.87
C GLY A 82 -7.72 -0.94 13.34
N VAL A 83 -6.68 -1.29 12.59
CA VAL A 83 -6.79 -1.56 11.14
C VAL A 83 -7.46 -2.90 10.88
N THR A 84 -8.29 -2.96 9.84
CA THR A 84 -8.83 -4.22 9.30
C THR A 84 -8.08 -4.62 8.04
N ILE A 85 -7.45 -5.79 8.04
CA ILE A 85 -6.86 -6.41 6.83
C ILE A 85 -7.67 -7.66 6.47
N GLN A 86 -8.18 -7.70 5.24
CA GLN A 86 -8.95 -8.83 4.70
C GLN A 86 -8.20 -9.47 3.54
N SER A 87 -8.25 -10.79 3.43
CA SER A 87 -7.65 -11.50 2.32
C SER A 87 -8.59 -12.55 1.72
N GLY A 88 -8.63 -12.56 0.39
CA GLY A 88 -9.27 -13.59 -0.41
C GLY A 88 -8.36 -14.79 -0.66
N SER A 89 -8.83 -15.72 -1.48
CA SER A 89 -8.09 -16.94 -1.82
C SER A 89 -6.82 -16.64 -2.62
N GLY A 90 -5.69 -17.21 -2.22
CA GLY A 90 -4.43 -17.14 -2.97
C GLY A 90 -3.70 -15.80 -2.88
N VAL A 91 -4.10 -14.91 -1.96
CA VAL A 91 -3.39 -13.66 -1.68
C VAL A 91 -1.96 -13.95 -1.20
N GLN A 92 -1.02 -13.11 -1.61
CA GLN A 92 0.38 -13.20 -1.19
C GLN A 92 0.82 -11.92 -0.48
N PHE A 93 1.38 -12.09 0.72
CA PHE A 93 2.06 -11.04 1.47
C PHE A 93 3.55 -11.37 1.50
N ASN A 94 4.34 -10.72 0.65
CA ASN A 94 5.78 -10.95 0.61
C ASN A 94 6.50 -9.78 1.28
N ILE A 95 7.23 -10.08 2.36
CA ILE A 95 7.99 -9.11 3.15
C ILE A 95 9.45 -9.54 3.08
N TYR A 96 10.34 -8.63 2.65
CA TYR A 96 11.75 -8.90 2.31
C TYR A 96 12.72 -8.24 3.28
#